data_AF-A0A963JA75-F1
#
_entry.id   AF-A0A963JA75-F1
#
_cell.length_a   1.000
_cell.length_b   1.000
_cell.length_c   1.000
_cell.angle_alpha   90.00
_cell.angle_beta   90.00
_cell.angle_gamma   90.00
#
_symmetry.space_group_name_H-M   'P 1'
#
loop_
_entity.id
_entity.type
_entity.pdbx_description
1 polymer ?
#
loop_
_entity_poly.entity_id
_entity_poly.type
_entity_poly.pdbx_seq_one_letter_code
_entity_poly.pdbx_strand_id
1 'polypeptide(L)'
;AKWTPDKVEDACGVKEEQMARVAEMMAKNRPSTLVWCMGQTQHSIGNAMVRASCIVQLALGNVGKSGGGANIFRGHDNVQGATDIGPNPDSLPGYYGVAEGSWKHFAKAWNVDYEWIKGRFASPAMMTKSGLTVSRWIDGVLEKNELIDQDSNLRGVFFWGHAPNSQTRGLEMKRAMDKLDLLVVVDPYPSATAAMAAMPGKAEDLNPNRAVYLLPAATQFETSGS
;
A
#
# COMPACT_ATOMS: atom_id res chain seq x y z
N ALA A 1 -16.67 2.17 -32.88
CA ALA A 1 -15.96 1.98 -31.60
C ALA A 1 -14.65 1.22 -31.86
N LYS A 2 -13.58 1.44 -31.08
CA LYS A 2 -12.29 0.72 -31.26
C LYS A 2 -12.28 -0.69 -30.63
N TRP A 3 -13.19 -0.95 -29.69
CA TRP A 3 -13.39 -2.23 -29.02
C TRP A 3 -14.71 -2.85 -29.49
N THR A 4 -14.69 -3.55 -30.62
CA THR A 4 -15.80 -4.38 -31.11
C THR A 4 -15.77 -5.76 -30.43
N PRO A 5 -16.88 -6.52 -30.42
CA PRO A 5 -16.92 -7.83 -29.74
C PRO A 5 -15.81 -8.81 -30.16
N ASP A 6 -15.50 -8.90 -31.45
CA ASP A 6 -14.39 -9.71 -31.99
C ASP A 6 -13.02 -9.30 -31.40
N LYS A 7 -12.79 -8.01 -31.20
CA LYS A 7 -11.55 -7.48 -30.60
C LYS A 7 -11.46 -7.73 -29.10
N VAL A 8 -12.61 -7.77 -28.42
CA VAL A 8 -12.66 -8.14 -27.01
C VAL A 8 -12.38 -9.63 -26.85
N GLU A 9 -12.98 -10.48 -27.69
CA GLU A 9 -12.74 -11.92 -27.70
C GLU A 9 -11.27 -12.25 -27.98
N ASP A 10 -10.66 -11.59 -28.97
CA ASP A 10 -9.21 -11.72 -29.27
C ASP A 10 -8.33 -11.35 -28.07
N ALA A 11 -8.70 -10.30 -27.33
CA ALA A 11 -7.90 -9.81 -26.21
C ALA A 11 -8.04 -10.62 -24.91
N CYS A 12 -9.25 -11.11 -24.58
CA CYS A 12 -9.53 -11.75 -23.28
C CYS A 12 -9.93 -13.24 -23.37
N GLY A 13 -10.18 -13.76 -24.58
CA GLY A 13 -10.60 -15.15 -24.81
C GLY A 13 -12.04 -15.45 -24.44
N VAL A 14 -12.85 -14.44 -24.06
CA VAL A 14 -14.28 -14.63 -23.74
C VAL A 14 -15.11 -14.45 -25.00
N LYS A 15 -15.86 -15.50 -25.38
CA LYS A 15 -16.73 -15.50 -26.56
C LYS A 15 -17.74 -14.36 -26.56
N GLU A 16 -18.00 -13.79 -27.75
CA GLU A 16 -18.99 -12.72 -27.94
C GLU A 16 -20.36 -13.05 -27.31
N GLU A 17 -20.87 -14.27 -27.52
CA GLU A 17 -22.15 -14.72 -26.97
C GLU A 17 -22.19 -14.63 -25.43
N GLN A 18 -21.11 -15.05 -24.77
CA GLN A 18 -21.01 -15.00 -23.31
C GLN A 18 -20.92 -13.55 -22.83
N MET A 19 -20.17 -12.70 -23.53
CA MET A 19 -20.05 -11.28 -23.21
C MET A 19 -21.39 -10.56 -23.33
N ALA A 20 -22.11 -10.77 -24.44
CA ALA A 20 -23.43 -10.21 -24.69
C ALA A 20 -24.43 -10.66 -23.62
N ARG A 21 -24.44 -11.95 -23.27
CA ARG A 21 -25.30 -12.51 -22.22
C ARG A 21 -25.07 -11.83 -20.86
N VAL A 22 -23.82 -11.63 -20.45
CA VAL A 22 -23.49 -10.97 -19.17
C VAL A 22 -23.88 -9.49 -19.20
N ALA A 23 -23.56 -8.79 -20.28
CA ALA A 23 -23.91 -7.38 -20.44
C ALA A 23 -25.43 -7.15 -20.41
N GLU A 24 -26.20 -7.99 -21.11
CA GLU A 24 -27.66 -7.92 -21.11
C GLU A 24 -28.25 -8.25 -19.74
N MET A 25 -27.71 -9.26 -19.05
CA MET A 25 -28.10 -9.60 -17.69
C MET A 25 -27.92 -8.41 -16.74
N MET A 26 -26.77 -7.75 -16.77
CA MET A 26 -26.51 -6.57 -15.95
C MET A 26 -27.40 -5.38 -16.34
N ALA A 27 -27.68 -5.19 -17.63
CA ALA A 27 -28.51 -4.09 -18.12
C ALA A 27 -29.99 -4.25 -17.75
N LYS A 28 -30.53 -5.48 -17.79
CA LYS A 28 -31.94 -5.78 -17.49
C LYS A 28 -32.24 -5.94 -16.00
N ASN A 29 -31.24 -6.27 -15.19
CA ASN A 29 -31.41 -6.53 -13.75
C ASN A 29 -30.74 -5.45 -12.91
N ARG A 30 -31.24 -4.21 -12.99
CA ARG A 30 -30.74 -3.06 -12.24
C ARG A 30 -31.63 -2.82 -10.99
N PRO A 31 -31.05 -2.51 -9.81
CA PRO A 31 -29.62 -2.31 -9.57
C PRO A 31 -28.82 -3.62 -9.54
N SER A 32 -27.60 -3.57 -10.06
CA SER A 32 -26.61 -4.66 -9.99
C SER A 32 -25.30 -4.13 -9.40
N THR A 33 -24.42 -5.01 -8.93
CA THR A 33 -23.13 -4.61 -8.35
C THR A 33 -21.95 -5.35 -8.98
N LEU A 34 -20.79 -4.69 -9.00
CA LEU A 34 -19.50 -5.35 -9.24
C LEU A 34 -18.79 -5.51 -7.90
N VAL A 35 -18.29 -6.72 -7.63
CA VAL A 35 -17.53 -7.04 -6.42
C VAL A 35 -16.13 -7.49 -6.81
N TRP A 36 -15.10 -6.91 -6.18
CA TRP A 36 -13.72 -7.38 -6.34
C TRP A 36 -12.91 -7.12 -5.07
N CYS A 37 -11.73 -7.73 -4.98
CA CYS A 37 -10.71 -7.45 -3.96
C CYS A 37 -9.39 -7.09 -4.66
N MET A 38 -8.40 -7.98 -4.65
CA MET A 38 -7.08 -7.72 -5.22
C MET A 38 -7.01 -7.96 -6.74
N GLY A 39 -7.57 -9.07 -7.24
CA GLY A 39 -7.31 -9.60 -8.59
C GLY A 39 -7.00 -8.58 -9.69
N GLN A 40 -7.97 -7.74 -10.05
CA GLN A 40 -7.84 -6.79 -11.16
C GLN A 40 -6.99 -5.53 -10.89
N THR A 41 -6.25 -5.44 -9.78
CA THR A 41 -5.59 -4.18 -9.37
C THR A 41 -4.06 -4.23 -9.38
N GLN A 42 -3.43 -5.41 -9.40
CA GLN A 42 -1.97 -5.58 -9.29
C GLN A 42 -1.23 -5.75 -10.63
N HIS A 43 -1.54 -4.89 -11.58
CA HIS A 43 -0.83 -4.79 -12.86
C HIS A 43 -0.65 -3.31 -13.22
N SER A 44 0.17 -3.02 -14.22
CA SER A 44 0.57 -1.64 -14.60
C SER A 44 -0.61 -0.70 -14.89
N ILE A 45 -1.76 -1.26 -15.31
CA ILE A 45 -3.00 -0.52 -15.61
C ILE A 45 -4.14 -0.76 -14.61
N GLY A 46 -3.85 -1.24 -13.40
CA GLY A 46 -4.86 -1.59 -12.40
C GLY A 46 -5.82 -0.43 -12.05
N ASN A 47 -5.30 0.80 -12.01
CA ASN A 47 -6.13 2.00 -11.83
C ASN A 47 -7.15 2.17 -12.97
N ALA A 48 -6.75 1.93 -14.22
CA ALA A 48 -7.64 2.03 -15.37
C ALA A 48 -8.74 0.94 -15.35
N MET A 49 -8.41 -0.27 -14.90
CA MET A 49 -9.39 -1.37 -14.73
C MET A 49 -10.45 -1.05 -13.67
N VAL A 50 -10.03 -0.54 -12.51
CA VAL A 50 -10.95 -0.07 -11.46
C VAL A 50 -11.83 1.06 -12.00
N ARG A 51 -11.25 2.01 -12.73
CA ARG A 51 -12.00 3.11 -13.35
C ARG A 51 -13.04 2.61 -14.34
N ALA A 52 -12.71 1.61 -15.17
CA ALA A 52 -13.66 0.99 -16.09
C ALA A 52 -14.85 0.35 -15.35
N SER A 53 -14.59 -0.36 -14.24
CA SER A 53 -15.64 -0.93 -13.38
C SER A 53 -16.58 0.16 -12.83
N CYS A 54 -16.03 1.29 -12.37
CA CYS A 54 -16.81 2.44 -11.91
C CYS A 54 -17.65 3.07 -13.05
N ILE A 55 -17.09 3.21 -14.25
CA ILE A 55 -17.79 3.75 -15.42
C ILE A 55 -18.97 2.85 -15.80
N VAL A 56 -18.81 1.52 -15.78
CA VAL A 56 -19.91 0.58 -16.03
C VAL A 56 -21.04 0.77 -15.01
N GLN A 57 -20.70 0.88 -13.72
CA GLN A 57 -21.71 1.10 -12.66
C GLN A 57 -22.41 2.46 -12.78
N LEU A 58 -21.71 3.50 -13.24
CA LEU A 58 -22.29 4.82 -13.54
C LEU A 58 -23.22 4.77 -14.76
N ALA A 59 -22.81 4.13 -15.86
CA ALA A 59 -23.64 3.95 -17.05
C ALA A 59 -24.90 3.13 -16.75
N LEU A 60 -24.77 2.13 -15.88
CA LEU A 60 -25.87 1.34 -15.34
C LEU A 60 -26.60 2.04 -14.18
N GLY A 61 -26.32 3.31 -13.84
CA GLY A 61 -27.08 4.07 -12.85
C GLY A 61 -27.21 3.36 -11.49
N ASN A 62 -26.25 2.50 -11.16
CA ASN A 62 -26.27 1.66 -9.96
C ASN A 62 -25.61 2.36 -8.76
N VAL A 63 -24.86 3.44 -8.99
CA VAL A 63 -24.16 4.19 -7.94
C VAL A 63 -25.17 4.88 -7.03
N GLY A 64 -25.01 4.69 -5.71
CA GLY A 64 -25.91 5.26 -4.70
C GLY A 64 -27.26 4.55 -4.56
N LYS A 65 -27.42 3.35 -5.15
CA LYS A 65 -28.63 2.53 -5.02
C LYS A 65 -28.37 1.31 -4.12
N SER A 66 -29.36 0.90 -3.33
CA SER A 66 -29.29 -0.34 -2.55
C SER A 66 -29.10 -1.55 -3.48
N GLY A 67 -28.15 -2.43 -3.16
CA GLY A 67 -27.76 -3.56 -4.02
C GLY A 67 -26.89 -3.18 -5.25
N GLY A 68 -26.57 -1.89 -5.41
CA GLY A 68 -25.75 -1.38 -6.51
C GLY A 68 -24.29 -1.08 -6.14
N GLY A 69 -23.61 -0.37 -7.03
CA GLY A 69 -22.28 0.18 -6.77
C GLY A 69 -21.12 -0.77 -7.10
N ALA A 70 -19.92 -0.26 -6.83
CA ALA A 70 -18.66 -0.92 -7.10
C ALA A 70 -18.02 -1.29 -5.74
N ASN A 71 -18.29 -2.52 -5.28
CA ASN A 71 -17.96 -2.97 -3.94
C ASN A 71 -16.57 -3.58 -3.89
N ILE A 72 -15.64 -2.84 -3.28
CA ILE A 72 -14.24 -3.25 -3.12
C ILE A 72 -14.12 -3.91 -1.75
N PHE A 73 -13.98 -5.23 -1.73
CA PHE A 73 -13.78 -5.96 -0.50
C PHE A 73 -12.36 -5.68 -0.01
N ARG A 74 -12.30 -5.08 1.17
CA ARG A 74 -11.06 -4.83 1.89
C ARG A 74 -10.53 -6.16 2.45
N GLY A 75 -9.21 -6.29 2.46
CA GLY A 75 -8.52 -7.52 2.85
C GLY A 75 -8.44 -7.66 4.37
N HIS A 76 -7.38 -7.07 4.96
CA HIS A 76 -7.19 -7.10 6.41
C HIS A 76 -8.32 -6.40 7.15
N ASP A 77 -8.61 -6.91 8.34
CA ASP A 77 -9.61 -6.45 9.31
C ASP A 77 -9.68 -4.92 9.46
N ASN A 78 -8.54 -4.25 9.60
CA ASN A 78 -8.49 -2.80 9.76
C ASN A 78 -7.73 -2.07 8.63
N VAL A 79 -7.62 -2.63 7.42
CA VAL A 79 -6.91 -1.94 6.33
C VAL A 79 -7.59 -0.61 5.96
N GLN A 80 -8.91 -0.51 6.14
CA GLN A 80 -9.63 0.74 5.94
C GLN A 80 -9.23 1.78 6.98
N GLY A 81 -9.38 1.47 8.28
CA GLY A 81 -9.02 2.39 9.35
C GLY A 81 -7.53 2.71 9.40
N ALA A 82 -6.66 1.73 9.12
CA ALA A 82 -5.23 1.95 8.96
C ALA A 82 -4.96 2.98 7.86
N THR A 83 -5.58 2.84 6.68
CA THR A 83 -5.44 3.85 5.61
C THR A 83 -5.96 5.22 6.05
N ASP A 84 -7.08 5.25 6.78
CA ASP A 84 -7.72 6.48 7.26
C ASP A 84 -6.86 7.24 8.28
N ILE A 85 -6.06 6.55 9.11
CA ILE A 85 -5.12 7.18 10.07
C ILE A 85 -3.77 7.55 9.45
N GLY A 86 -3.54 7.26 8.16
CA GLY A 86 -2.46 7.81 7.36
C GLY A 86 -1.02 7.33 7.63
N PRO A 87 -0.72 6.04 7.87
CA PRO A 87 0.64 5.49 7.78
C PRO A 87 1.06 5.31 6.31
N ASN A 88 0.60 6.20 5.42
CA ASN A 88 0.88 6.18 3.99
C ASN A 88 2.01 7.15 3.70
N PRO A 89 2.86 6.86 2.70
CA PRO A 89 3.97 7.74 2.35
C PRO A 89 3.53 9.10 1.78
N ASP A 90 2.27 9.26 1.36
CA ASP A 90 1.78 10.39 0.59
C ASP A 90 0.64 11.17 1.26
N SER A 91 0.14 10.72 2.42
CA SER A 91 -0.99 11.35 3.11
C SER A 91 -0.86 11.36 4.63
N LEU A 92 -1.34 12.42 5.24
CA LEU A 92 -1.69 12.54 6.65
C LEU A 92 -3.08 11.92 6.93
N PRO A 93 -3.50 11.77 8.21
CA PRO A 93 -4.80 11.19 8.55
C PRO A 93 -5.95 11.85 7.79
N GLY A 94 -7.00 11.10 7.50
CA GLY A 94 -8.17 11.57 6.75
C GLY A 94 -7.88 11.88 5.28
N TYR A 95 -6.85 11.27 4.69
CA TYR A 95 -6.43 11.45 3.29
C TYR A 95 -5.96 12.88 2.94
N TYR A 96 -5.50 13.65 3.92
CA TYR A 96 -4.91 14.95 3.66
C TYR A 96 -3.55 14.77 3.00
N GLY A 97 -3.29 15.38 1.84
CA GLY A 97 -1.97 15.29 1.21
C GLY A 97 -0.87 15.88 2.11
N VAL A 98 0.37 15.42 1.93
CA VAL A 98 1.57 15.93 2.64
C VAL A 98 1.93 17.35 2.19
N ALA A 99 1.17 18.33 2.66
CA ALA A 99 1.31 19.74 2.33
C ALA A 99 1.37 20.59 3.59
N GLU A 100 2.01 21.76 3.50
CA GLU A 100 2.17 22.69 4.64
C GLU A 100 0.83 23.00 5.34
N GLY A 101 -0.23 23.24 4.58
CA GLY A 101 -1.56 23.50 5.14
C GLY A 101 -2.11 22.32 5.95
N SER A 102 -1.94 21.10 5.43
CA SER A 102 -2.32 19.87 6.13
C SER A 102 -1.51 19.68 7.41
N TRP A 103 -0.20 19.92 7.36
CA TRP A 103 0.66 19.84 8.53
C TRP A 103 0.29 20.86 9.61
N LYS A 104 -0.04 22.10 9.23
CA LYS A 104 -0.53 23.12 10.19
C LYS A 104 -1.85 22.72 10.83
N HIS A 105 -2.76 22.09 10.06
CA HIS A 105 -4.01 21.55 10.60
C HIS A 105 -3.73 20.47 11.65
N PHE A 106 -2.88 19.49 11.34
CA PHE A 106 -2.56 18.40 12.27
C PHE A 106 -1.68 18.83 13.45
N ALA A 107 -0.77 19.78 13.27
CA ALA A 107 -0.02 20.40 14.37
C ALA A 107 -0.97 20.95 15.44
N LYS A 108 -2.02 21.68 15.00
CA LYS A 108 -3.07 22.18 15.89
C LYS A 108 -3.86 21.03 16.53
N ALA A 109 -4.25 20.02 15.77
CA ALA A 109 -5.02 18.87 16.26
C ALA A 109 -4.25 18.06 17.31
N TRP A 110 -2.95 17.87 17.12
CA TRP A 110 -2.06 17.14 18.02
C TRP A 110 -1.53 17.99 19.17
N ASN A 111 -1.84 19.30 19.19
CA ASN A 111 -1.31 20.25 20.15
C ASN A 111 0.23 20.25 20.18
N VAL A 112 0.85 20.24 19.00
CA VAL A 112 2.29 20.30 18.80
C VAL A 112 2.64 21.54 17.98
N ASP A 113 3.73 22.21 18.32
CA ASP A 113 4.23 23.37 17.58
C ASP A 113 4.62 22.97 16.14
N TYR A 114 4.14 23.73 15.15
CA TYR A 114 4.42 23.46 13.75
C TYR A 114 5.91 23.60 13.39
N GLU A 115 6.60 24.59 13.93
CA GLU A 115 8.05 24.78 13.70
C GLU A 115 8.86 23.66 14.38
N TRP A 116 8.38 23.11 15.51
CA TRP A 116 8.97 21.90 16.07
C TRP A 116 8.85 20.71 15.12
N ILE A 117 7.65 20.45 14.56
CA ILE A 117 7.43 19.36 13.59
C ILE A 117 8.34 19.55 12.37
N LYS A 118 8.35 20.75 11.80
CA LYS A 118 9.20 21.11 10.67
C LYS A 118 10.68 20.87 10.97
N GLY A 119 11.13 21.17 12.18
CA GLY A 119 12.48 20.88 12.67
C GLY A 119 12.77 19.40 12.96
N ARG A 120 11.86 18.46 12.66
CA ARG A 120 12.12 17.01 12.64
C ARG A 120 12.47 16.49 11.24
N PHE A 121 12.27 17.30 10.21
CA PHE A 121 12.63 16.95 8.84
C PHE A 121 13.97 17.58 8.47
N ALA A 122 14.73 16.92 7.59
CA ALA A 122 16.02 17.43 7.11
C ALA A 122 15.87 18.76 6.34
N SER A 123 14.73 18.96 5.67
CA SER A 123 14.41 20.18 4.94
C SER A 123 12.88 20.37 4.84
N PRO A 124 12.38 21.58 4.57
CA PRO A 124 10.97 21.82 4.28
C PRO A 124 10.47 21.03 3.06
N ALA A 125 11.35 20.78 2.08
CA ALA A 125 11.02 19.98 0.90
C ALA A 125 10.76 18.51 1.27
N MET A 126 11.56 17.92 2.17
CA MET A 126 11.35 16.55 2.65
C MET A 126 10.06 16.39 3.45
N MET A 127 9.61 17.43 4.15
CA MET A 127 8.35 17.41 4.91
C MET A 127 7.11 17.31 4.02
N THR A 128 7.17 17.83 2.79
CA THR A 128 6.05 17.84 1.84
C THR A 128 6.23 16.89 0.66
N LYS A 129 7.28 16.06 0.71
CA LYS A 129 7.56 15.05 -0.31
C LYS A 129 6.91 13.72 0.07
N SER A 130 6.35 13.02 -0.91
CA SER A 130 5.91 11.65 -0.70
C SER A 130 7.11 10.75 -0.35
N GLY A 131 6.93 9.89 0.64
CA GLY A 131 7.93 8.91 1.07
C GLY A 131 8.09 7.73 0.11
N LEU A 132 8.97 6.80 0.48
CA LEU A 132 9.16 5.55 -0.25
C LEU A 132 7.96 4.63 -0.05
N THR A 133 7.52 3.98 -1.13
CA THR A 133 6.48 2.96 -1.06
C THR A 133 7.04 1.63 -0.56
N VAL A 134 6.14 0.79 -0.02
CA VAL A 134 6.47 -0.56 0.45
C VAL A 134 7.08 -1.45 -0.65
N SER A 135 6.85 -1.19 -1.93
CA SER A 135 7.50 -1.96 -3.00
C SER A 135 8.94 -1.53 -3.30
N ARG A 136 9.36 -0.36 -2.78
CA ARG A 136 10.60 0.33 -3.15
C ARG A 136 11.55 0.57 -1.98
N TRP A 137 11.17 0.23 -0.74
CA TRP A 137 12.07 0.41 0.41
C TRP A 137 13.42 -0.31 0.25
N ILE A 138 13.43 -1.48 -0.40
CA ILE A 138 14.63 -2.24 -0.75
C ILE A 138 15.59 -1.38 -1.57
N ASP A 139 15.06 -0.68 -2.58
CA ASP A 139 15.84 0.21 -3.43
C ASP A 139 16.35 1.41 -2.61
N GLY A 140 15.55 1.91 -1.67
CA GLY A 140 15.98 2.92 -0.70
C GLY A 140 17.21 2.53 0.12
N VAL A 141 17.45 1.23 0.34
CA VAL A 141 18.63 0.72 1.05
C VAL A 141 19.78 0.40 0.08
N LEU A 142 19.48 -0.23 -1.06
CA LEU A 142 20.48 -0.85 -1.93
C LEU A 142 20.97 0.04 -3.07
N GLU A 143 20.13 0.93 -3.57
CA GLU A 143 20.47 1.80 -4.70
C GLU A 143 21.29 3.01 -4.26
N LYS A 144 21.97 3.63 -5.22
CA LYS A 144 22.68 4.88 -4.97
C LYS A 144 21.69 6.02 -4.71
N ASN A 145 22.08 6.98 -3.87
CA ASN A 145 21.25 8.15 -3.55
C ASN A 145 20.77 8.89 -4.80
N GLU A 146 21.60 9.01 -5.86
CA GLU A 146 21.17 9.68 -7.09
C GLU A 146 20.08 8.95 -7.90
N LEU A 147 19.80 7.68 -7.57
CA LEU A 147 18.80 6.84 -8.24
C LEU A 147 17.50 6.67 -7.44
N ILE A 148 17.43 7.24 -6.24
CA ILE A 148 16.23 7.21 -5.40
C ILE A 148 15.69 8.62 -5.22
N ASP A 149 14.37 8.76 -5.21
CA ASP A 149 13.72 10.06 -5.06
C ASP A 149 13.63 10.50 -3.58
N GLN A 150 14.75 10.37 -2.84
CA GLN A 150 14.89 10.72 -1.43
C GLN A 150 16.29 11.29 -1.16
N ASP A 151 16.43 12.16 -0.16
CA ASP A 151 17.70 12.84 0.13
C ASP A 151 18.81 11.89 0.63
N SER A 152 18.44 10.75 1.22
CA SER A 152 19.41 9.78 1.74
C SER A 152 18.87 8.35 1.72
N ASN A 153 19.79 7.39 1.67
CA ASN A 153 19.48 5.97 1.80
C ASN A 153 18.77 5.66 3.12
N LEU A 154 17.88 4.68 3.06
CA LEU A 154 17.16 4.15 4.21
C LEU A 154 18.13 3.33 5.09
N ARG A 155 18.32 3.78 6.33
CA ARG A 155 19.22 3.14 7.32
C ARG A 155 18.50 2.31 8.38
N GLY A 156 17.23 2.63 8.64
CA GLY A 156 16.43 1.98 9.68
C GLY A 156 15.05 1.60 9.16
N VAL A 157 14.54 0.43 9.56
CA VAL A 157 13.19 -0.02 9.20
C VAL A 157 12.45 -0.58 10.41
N PHE A 158 11.20 -0.18 10.57
CA PHE A 158 10.24 -0.78 11.49
C PHE A 158 9.27 -1.64 10.70
N PHE A 159 9.37 -2.95 10.85
CA PHE A 159 8.36 -3.90 10.40
C PHE A 159 7.38 -4.14 11.54
N TRP A 160 6.23 -3.46 11.48
CA TRP A 160 5.23 -3.51 12.55
C TRP A 160 3.96 -4.20 12.04
N GLY A 161 3.71 -5.43 12.51
CA GLY A 161 2.54 -6.21 12.10
C GLY A 161 2.49 -6.50 10.59
N HIS A 162 3.65 -6.53 9.92
CA HIS A 162 3.74 -6.69 8.47
C HIS A 162 4.64 -7.86 8.12
N ALA A 163 4.20 -8.66 7.14
CA ALA A 163 4.95 -9.80 6.63
C ALA A 163 5.69 -9.45 5.32
N PRO A 164 7.03 -9.57 5.23
CA PRO A 164 7.82 -9.23 4.02
C PRO A 164 7.63 -10.23 2.89
N ASN A 165 7.17 -11.45 3.20
CA ASN A 165 6.86 -12.48 2.22
C ASN A 165 5.64 -12.15 1.33
N SER A 166 4.90 -11.07 1.62
CA SER A 166 3.87 -10.55 0.69
C SER A 166 4.46 -9.70 -0.44
N GLN A 167 5.73 -9.32 -0.35
CA GLN A 167 6.45 -8.59 -1.38
C GLN A 167 7.26 -9.55 -2.27
N THR A 168 7.50 -9.14 -3.52
CA THR A 168 8.44 -9.80 -4.43
C THR A 168 9.89 -9.37 -4.11
N ARG A 169 10.91 -10.13 -4.54
CA ARG A 169 12.35 -9.83 -4.34
C ARG A 169 12.90 -10.20 -2.95
N GLY A 170 12.56 -11.40 -2.45
CA GLY A 170 12.94 -11.87 -1.11
C GLY A 170 14.46 -11.91 -0.86
N LEU A 171 15.26 -12.22 -1.88
CA LEU A 171 16.72 -12.24 -1.77
C LEU A 171 17.28 -10.82 -1.62
N GLU A 172 16.79 -9.87 -2.39
CA GLU A 172 17.17 -8.47 -2.27
C GLU A 172 16.65 -7.85 -0.96
N MET A 173 15.46 -8.23 -0.48
CA MET A 173 14.98 -7.85 0.85
C MET A 173 15.94 -8.31 1.94
N LYS A 174 16.36 -9.58 1.90
CA LYS A 174 17.33 -10.10 2.87
C LYS A 174 18.63 -9.31 2.84
N ARG A 175 19.15 -9.04 1.64
CA ARG A 175 20.35 -8.22 1.44
C ARG A 175 20.18 -6.80 2.00
N ALA A 176 19.02 -6.18 1.77
CA ALA A 176 18.70 -4.87 2.32
C ALA A 176 18.63 -4.92 3.85
N MET A 177 17.96 -5.92 4.43
CA MET A 177 17.88 -6.10 5.88
C MET A 177 19.26 -6.21 6.53
N ASP A 178 20.21 -6.89 5.89
CA ASP A 178 21.59 -7.04 6.38
C ASP A 178 22.40 -5.75 6.36
N LYS A 179 22.08 -4.82 5.46
CA LYS A 179 22.76 -3.52 5.33
C LYS A 179 22.21 -2.42 6.25
N LEU A 180 21.03 -2.63 6.85
CA LEU A 180 20.43 -1.66 7.77
C LEU A 180 21.32 -1.46 9.01
N ASP A 181 21.29 -0.24 9.54
CA ASP A 181 21.83 0.06 10.87
C ASP A 181 20.84 -0.43 11.94
N LEU A 182 19.54 -0.34 11.67
CA LEU A 182 18.47 -0.72 12.60
C LEU A 182 17.34 -1.47 11.89
N LEU A 183 16.96 -2.63 12.43
CA LEU A 183 15.74 -3.33 12.08
C LEU A 183 14.94 -3.62 13.34
N VAL A 184 13.71 -3.11 13.41
CA VAL A 184 12.78 -3.42 14.50
C VAL A 184 11.63 -4.24 13.93
N VAL A 185 11.38 -5.40 14.51
CA VAL A 185 10.25 -6.27 14.19
C VAL A 185 9.30 -6.23 15.37
N VAL A 186 8.04 -5.85 15.12
CA VAL A 186 6.98 -5.79 16.12
C VAL A 186 5.87 -6.73 15.68
N ASP A 187 5.77 -7.87 16.36
CA ASP A 187 4.81 -8.92 16.03
C ASP A 187 4.44 -9.69 17.32
N PRO A 188 3.25 -10.30 17.40
CA PRO A 188 2.88 -11.15 18.53
C PRO A 188 3.69 -12.46 18.60
N TYR A 189 4.26 -12.89 17.47
CA TYR A 189 5.10 -14.09 17.36
C TYR A 189 6.30 -13.81 16.46
N PRO A 190 7.39 -14.59 16.55
CA PRO A 190 8.48 -14.52 15.57
C PRO A 190 7.95 -14.77 14.14
N SER A 191 7.89 -13.71 13.34
CA SER A 191 7.31 -13.73 12.00
C SER A 191 8.34 -14.10 10.92
N ALA A 192 7.88 -14.20 9.66
CA ALA A 192 8.77 -14.34 8.51
C ALA A 192 9.82 -13.22 8.47
N THR A 193 9.52 -12.01 8.95
CA THR A 193 10.49 -10.91 9.08
C THR A 193 11.60 -11.27 10.06
N ALA A 194 11.24 -11.75 11.25
CA ALA A 194 12.22 -12.13 12.27
C ALA A 194 13.10 -13.29 11.78
N ALA A 195 12.48 -14.29 11.14
CA ALA A 195 13.19 -15.40 10.52
C ALA A 195 14.15 -14.89 9.44
N MET A 196 13.68 -14.06 8.51
CA MET A 196 14.52 -13.50 7.45
C MET A 196 15.66 -12.66 8.01
N ALA A 197 15.42 -11.85 9.03
CA ALA A 197 16.43 -11.03 9.69
C ALA A 197 17.56 -11.86 10.34
N ALA A 198 17.25 -13.08 10.79
CA ALA A 198 18.16 -14.01 11.44
C ALA A 198 18.85 -14.99 10.47
N MET A 199 18.35 -15.14 9.23
CA MET A 199 18.98 -16.02 8.24
C MET A 199 20.44 -15.58 7.97
N PRO A 200 21.39 -16.52 7.79
CA PRO A 200 22.74 -16.17 7.36
C PRO A 200 22.73 -15.38 6.03
N GLY A 201 23.41 -14.25 6.02
CA GLY A 201 23.63 -13.41 4.83
C GLY A 201 25.02 -13.60 4.23
N LYS A 202 25.33 -12.85 3.18
CA LYS A 202 26.69 -12.74 2.67
C LYS A 202 27.49 -11.76 3.53
N ALA A 203 28.75 -12.08 3.81
CA ALA A 203 29.60 -11.22 4.64
C ALA A 203 29.76 -9.80 4.06
N GLU A 204 29.80 -9.65 2.74
CA GLU A 204 29.88 -8.35 2.04
C GLU A 204 28.63 -7.46 2.18
N ASP A 205 27.49 -8.06 2.54
CA ASP A 205 26.22 -7.36 2.70
C ASP A 205 25.89 -7.07 4.17
N LEU A 206 26.53 -7.76 5.09
CA LEU A 206 26.29 -7.60 6.51
C LEU A 206 26.94 -6.33 7.05
N ASN A 207 26.11 -5.42 7.54
CA ASN A 207 26.56 -4.31 8.37
C ASN A 207 26.99 -4.85 9.74
N PRO A 208 28.27 -4.75 10.13
CA PRO A 208 28.77 -5.29 11.39
C PRO A 208 28.18 -4.58 12.63
N ASN A 209 27.64 -3.38 12.45
CA ASN A 209 27.03 -2.58 13.52
C ASN A 209 25.49 -2.66 13.51
N ARG A 210 24.90 -3.56 12.71
CA ARG A 210 23.46 -3.74 12.60
C ARG A 210 22.85 -4.12 13.95
N ALA A 211 21.82 -3.39 14.36
CA ALA A 211 20.98 -3.73 15.50
C ALA A 211 19.64 -4.32 15.03
N VAL A 212 19.26 -5.48 15.57
CA VAL A 212 17.96 -6.11 15.30
C VAL A 212 17.22 -6.31 16.60
N TYR A 213 16.01 -5.76 16.68
CA TYR A 213 15.13 -5.91 17.84
C TYR A 213 13.86 -6.64 17.44
N LEU A 214 13.47 -7.62 18.25
CA LEU A 214 12.16 -8.24 18.20
C LEU A 214 11.37 -7.78 19.42
N LEU A 215 10.31 -7.02 19.20
CA LEU A 215 9.44 -6.50 20.24
C LEU A 215 8.11 -7.28 20.21
N PRO A 216 7.80 -8.06 21.27
CA PRO A 216 6.55 -8.80 21.31
C PRO A 216 5.37 -7.84 21.44
N ALA A 217 4.39 -7.97 20.54
CA ALA A 217 3.14 -7.24 20.60
C ALA A 217 2.03 -8.08 21.23
N ALA A 218 1.04 -7.43 21.82
CA ALA A 218 -0.20 -8.08 22.24
C ALA A 218 -1.04 -8.50 21.02
N THR A 219 -1.80 -9.58 21.15
CA THR A 219 -2.81 -10.01 20.20
C THR A 219 -4.07 -9.14 20.32
N GLN A 220 -4.96 -9.24 19.33
CA GLN A 220 -6.28 -8.59 19.37
C GLN A 220 -7.17 -9.04 20.54
N PHE A 221 -6.90 -10.21 21.14
CA PHE A 221 -7.65 -10.72 22.29
C PHE A 221 -7.18 -10.14 23.63
N GLU A 222 -6.01 -9.50 23.64
CA GLU A 222 -5.39 -8.92 24.84
C GLU A 222 -5.53 -7.40 24.87
N THR A 223 -6.21 -6.82 23.88
CA THR A 223 -6.37 -5.38 23.70
C THR A 223 -7.83 -5.03 23.46
N SER A 224 -8.15 -3.74 23.56
CA SER A 224 -9.47 -3.19 23.26
C SER A 224 -9.33 -2.05 22.25
N GLY A 225 -10.22 -1.99 21.28
CA GLY A 225 -10.22 -0.96 20.25
C GLY A 225 -11.30 -1.18 19.21
N SER A 226 -11.24 -0.39 18.14
CA SER A 226 -12.10 -0.48 16.95
C SER A 226 -11.27 -0.64 15.70
#